data_AF-A0A678VHV9-F1
#
_entry.id   AF-A0A678VHV9-F1
#
_cell.length_a   1.000
_cell.length_b   1.000
_cell.length_c   1.000
_cell.angle_alpha   90.00
_cell.angle_beta   90.00
_cell.angle_gamma   90.00
#
_symmetry.space_group_name_H-M   'P 1'
#
loop_
_entity.id
_entity.type
_entity.pdbx_description
1 polymer ?
#
loop_
_entity_poly.entity_id
_entity_poly.type
_entity_poly.pdbx_seq_one_letter_code
_entity_poly.pdbx_strand_id
1 'polypeptide(L)'
;LRNAEKELLPGFHQFEWQPALKNVSSSWDVGIIDGLSGWTTSVDDVPADTISRRFRYDVALVSALKDLEEDIMEGLRERELEDSMCTSGFTVVVKESCDGMGDVSEKHGSGPAVPEKAVRFSFTIMSISIRVEGEDDGITIFQEQKP
;
A
#
# COMPACT_ATOMS: atom_id res chain seq x y z
N LEU A 1 6.52 -16.85 15.65
CA LEU A 1 6.85 -15.84 14.62
C LEU A 1 5.83 -15.82 13.48
N ARG A 2 5.63 -16.91 12.72
CA ARG A 2 4.63 -16.97 11.62
C ARG A 2 3.19 -16.52 11.91
N ASN A 3 2.71 -16.63 13.15
CA ASN A 3 1.39 -16.10 13.52
C ASN A 3 1.44 -14.62 13.93
N ALA A 4 2.57 -14.15 14.47
CA ALA A 4 2.74 -12.77 14.91
C ALA A 4 2.88 -11.82 13.72
N GLU A 5 3.53 -12.25 12.63
CA GLU A 5 3.69 -11.42 11.42
C GLU A 5 2.37 -11.13 10.69
N LYS A 6 1.31 -11.92 10.94
CA LYS A 6 0.03 -11.77 10.24
C LYS A 6 -0.61 -10.41 10.46
N GLU A 7 -0.44 -9.84 11.66
CA GLU A 7 -0.96 -8.52 12.01
C GLU A 7 -0.30 -7.40 11.20
N LEU A 8 0.98 -7.59 10.85
CA LEU A 8 1.76 -6.61 10.10
C LEU A 8 1.56 -6.70 8.58
N LEU A 9 0.87 -7.73 8.10
CA LEU A 9 0.68 -7.97 6.68
C LEU A 9 -0.62 -7.32 6.16
N PRO A 10 -0.62 -6.83 4.91
CA PRO A 10 -1.86 -6.40 4.25
C PRO A 10 -2.92 -7.50 4.26
N GLY A 11 -4.15 -7.11 4.56
CA GLY A 11 -5.29 -8.02 4.67
C GLY A 11 -5.71 -8.35 6.11
N PHE A 12 -5.10 -7.72 7.11
CA PHE A 12 -5.42 -7.95 8.52
C PHE A 12 -6.44 -6.94 9.09
N HIS A 13 -6.18 -5.64 8.92
CA HIS A 13 -7.04 -4.59 9.47
C HIS A 13 -8.27 -4.34 8.58
N GLN A 14 -9.45 -4.29 9.19
CA GLN A 14 -10.69 -3.93 8.52
C GLN A 14 -10.71 -2.43 8.18
N PHE A 15 -11.17 -2.08 6.98
CA PHE A 15 -11.35 -0.71 6.53
C PHE A 15 -12.49 -0.61 5.50
N GLU A 16 -12.88 0.63 5.18
CA GLU A 16 -13.83 0.92 4.11
C GLU A 16 -13.52 2.26 3.43
N TRP A 17 -14.00 2.42 2.19
CA TRP A 17 -13.92 3.68 1.44
C TRP A 17 -15.31 4.30 1.32
N GLN A 18 -15.40 5.61 1.54
CA GLN A 18 -16.64 6.37 1.39
C GLN A 18 -16.42 7.56 0.44
N PRO A 19 -17.10 7.60 -0.73
CA PRO A 19 -17.92 6.54 -1.31
C PRO A 19 -17.08 5.31 -1.71
N ALA A 20 -17.76 4.19 -1.96
CA ALA A 20 -17.10 2.96 -2.41
C ALA A 20 -16.29 3.19 -3.70
N LEU A 21 -15.11 2.57 -3.77
CA LEU A 21 -14.22 2.66 -4.93
C LEU A 21 -14.88 2.03 -6.16
N LYS A 22 -14.75 2.70 -7.31
CA LYS A 22 -15.24 2.20 -8.59
C LYS A 22 -14.35 1.06 -9.08
N ASN A 23 -14.96 -0.05 -9.50
CA ASN A 23 -14.28 -1.20 -10.10
C ASN A 23 -13.21 -1.86 -9.20
N VAL A 24 -13.31 -1.69 -7.88
CA VAL A 24 -12.45 -2.34 -6.88
C VAL A 24 -13.34 -3.16 -5.95
N SER A 25 -12.91 -4.36 -5.59
CA SER A 25 -13.62 -5.23 -4.64
C SER A 25 -13.67 -4.62 -3.24
N SER A 26 -14.78 -4.81 -2.53
CA SER A 26 -14.96 -4.33 -1.14
C SER A 26 -14.36 -5.24 -0.07
N SER A 27 -13.85 -6.42 -0.42
CA SER A 27 -13.19 -7.31 0.54
C SER A 27 -11.88 -6.68 1.02
N TRP A 28 -11.63 -6.65 2.33
CA TRP A 28 -10.43 -6.05 2.93
C TRP A 28 -9.36 -7.09 3.29
N ASP A 29 -9.71 -8.38 3.24
CA ASP A 29 -8.94 -9.54 3.73
C ASP A 29 -8.07 -10.22 2.66
N VAL A 30 -7.76 -9.50 1.57
CA VAL A 30 -6.89 -10.02 0.49
C VAL A 30 -5.42 -9.75 0.78
N GLY A 31 -4.61 -10.80 0.76
CA GLY A 31 -3.15 -10.72 0.92
C GLY A 31 -2.40 -10.58 -0.42
N ILE A 32 -1.32 -11.35 -0.58
CA ILE A 32 -0.55 -11.40 -1.82
C ILE A 32 -1.40 -12.03 -2.93
N ILE A 33 -1.53 -11.33 -4.05
CA ILE A 33 -2.25 -11.78 -5.24
C ILE A 33 -1.32 -11.93 -6.44
N ASP A 34 -1.71 -12.80 -7.36
CA ASP A 34 -1.04 -12.91 -8.65
C ASP A 34 -1.27 -11.64 -9.47
N GLY A 35 -0.20 -11.00 -9.92
CA GLY A 35 -0.28 -9.76 -10.68
C GLY A 35 -0.86 -9.93 -12.09
N LEU A 36 -0.93 -11.17 -12.61
CA LEU A 36 -1.60 -11.50 -13.88
C LEU A 36 -3.09 -11.14 -13.88
N SER A 37 -3.70 -10.98 -12.70
CA SER A 37 -5.05 -10.39 -12.53
C SER A 37 -6.13 -11.03 -13.42
N GLY A 38 -6.07 -12.36 -13.60
CA GLY A 38 -7.07 -13.12 -14.35
C GLY A 38 -6.77 -13.32 -15.83
N TRP A 39 -5.53 -13.07 -16.28
CA TRP A 39 -5.10 -13.35 -17.65
C TRP A 39 -5.42 -14.81 -18.06
N THR A 40 -6.09 -14.98 -19.19
CA THR A 40 -6.45 -16.30 -19.72
C THR A 40 -5.22 -16.96 -20.34
N THR A 41 -4.83 -18.13 -19.85
CA THR A 41 -3.69 -18.88 -20.39
C THR A 41 -4.09 -19.70 -21.63
N SER A 42 -4.63 -19.02 -22.64
CA SER A 42 -4.92 -19.62 -23.96
C SER A 42 -3.69 -19.53 -24.86
N VAL A 43 -3.46 -20.56 -25.67
CA VAL A 43 -2.36 -20.57 -26.66
C VAL A 43 -2.67 -19.66 -27.86
N ASP A 44 -3.95 -19.39 -28.10
CA ASP A 44 -4.40 -18.51 -29.18
C ASP A 44 -4.30 -17.01 -28.81
N ASP A 45 -4.14 -16.71 -27.51
CA ASP A 45 -4.00 -15.35 -27.00
C ASP A 45 -2.52 -14.96 -26.83
N VAL A 46 -2.27 -13.71 -26.45
CA VAL A 46 -0.91 -13.25 -26.10
C VAL A 46 -0.41 -14.05 -24.88
N PRO A 47 0.81 -14.63 -24.93
CA PRO A 47 1.37 -15.43 -23.85
C PRO A 47 1.51 -14.66 -22.52
N ALA A 48 1.22 -15.34 -21.41
CA ALA A 48 1.42 -14.82 -20.06
C ALA A 48 2.84 -15.13 -19.55
N ASP A 49 3.86 -14.55 -20.19
CA ASP A 49 5.28 -14.80 -19.90
C ASP A 49 5.81 -13.98 -18.69
N THR A 50 4.93 -13.55 -17.80
CA THR A 50 5.26 -12.72 -16.64
C THR A 50 4.89 -13.45 -15.35
N ILE A 51 5.85 -13.55 -14.44
CA ILE A 51 5.59 -13.96 -13.06
C ILE A 51 5.55 -12.69 -12.21
N SER A 52 4.40 -12.42 -11.58
CA SER A 52 4.25 -11.23 -10.74
C SER A 52 3.42 -11.53 -9.48
N ARG A 53 3.75 -10.80 -8.42
CA ARG A 53 3.02 -10.81 -7.15
C ARG A 53 2.88 -9.37 -6.70
N ARG A 54 1.70 -9.02 -6.19
CA ARG A 54 1.42 -7.69 -5.66
C ARG A 54 0.48 -7.78 -4.48
N PHE A 55 0.42 -6.71 -3.69
CA PHE A 55 -0.72 -6.46 -2.82
C PHE A 55 -1.78 -5.65 -3.60
N ARG A 56 -3.04 -5.72 -3.17
CA ARG A 56 -4.03 -4.74 -3.62
C ARG A 56 -3.69 -3.40 -2.99
N TYR A 57 -3.69 -2.33 -3.79
CA TYR A 57 -3.03 -1.08 -3.42
C TYR A 57 -3.64 -0.42 -2.19
N ASP A 58 -4.96 -0.37 -2.10
CA ASP A 58 -5.71 0.15 -0.95
C ASP A 58 -5.47 -0.65 0.33
N VAL A 59 -5.40 -1.98 0.23
CA VAL A 59 -5.11 -2.85 1.39
C VAL A 59 -3.69 -2.62 1.90
N ALA A 60 -2.71 -2.49 0.99
CA ALA A 60 -1.33 -2.17 1.36
C ALA A 60 -1.21 -0.77 1.96
N LEU A 61 -1.94 0.22 1.43
CA LEU A 61 -1.97 1.58 1.94
C LEU A 61 -2.51 1.62 3.37
N VAL A 62 -3.63 0.93 3.65
CA VAL A 62 -4.20 0.84 5.00
C VAL A 62 -3.24 0.15 5.95
N SER A 63 -2.60 -0.94 5.53
CA SER A 63 -1.60 -1.63 6.35
C SER A 63 -0.43 -0.71 6.71
N ALA A 64 0.10 0.05 5.74
CA ALA A 64 1.18 1.00 5.98
C ALA A 64 0.74 2.18 6.86
N LEU A 65 -0.48 2.68 6.71
CA LEU A 65 -1.02 3.71 7.59
C LEU A 65 -1.24 3.22 9.01
N LYS A 66 -1.66 1.96 9.17
CA LYS A 66 -1.84 1.34 10.50
C LYS A 66 -0.52 1.08 11.21
N ASP A 67 0.54 0.80 10.47
CA ASP A 67 1.89 0.70 11.01
C ASP A 67 2.36 2.06 11.61
N LEU A 68 1.90 3.18 11.05
CA LEU A 68 2.19 4.54 11.54
C LEU A 68 1.22 5.01 12.65
N GLU A 69 0.38 4.14 13.21
CA GLU A 69 -0.63 4.53 14.21
C GLU A 69 0.01 5.20 15.44
N GLU A 70 1.12 4.66 15.96
CA GLU A 70 1.81 5.23 17.11
C GLU A 70 2.39 6.62 16.82
N ASP A 71 3.06 6.78 15.67
CA ASP A 71 3.65 8.07 15.25
C ASP A 71 2.58 9.14 14.99
N ILE A 72 1.43 8.75 14.41
CA ILE A 72 0.28 9.65 14.19
C ILE A 72 -0.28 10.12 15.53
N MET A 73 -0.48 9.21 16.49
CA MET A 73 -0.99 9.55 17.81
C MET A 73 0.01 10.40 18.60
N GLU A 74 1.31 10.17 18.46
CA GLU A 74 2.34 11.04 19.02
C GLU A 74 2.29 12.44 18.41
N GLY A 75 2.23 12.55 17.08
CA GLY A 75 2.14 13.82 16.37
C GLY A 75 0.89 14.63 16.73
N LEU A 76 -0.25 13.98 16.97
CA LEU A 76 -1.46 14.67 17.46
C LEU A 76 -1.27 15.24 18.87
N ARG A 77 -0.70 14.45 19.80
CA ARG A 77 -0.42 14.90 21.17
C ARG A 77 0.59 16.05 21.22
N GLU A 78 1.65 15.99 20.41
CA GLU A 78 2.67 17.05 20.33
C GLU A 78 2.11 18.38 19.80
N ARG A 79 1.05 18.32 18.98
CA ARG A 79 0.35 19.48 18.44
C ARG A 79 -0.80 19.96 19.32
N GLU A 80 -0.99 19.36 20.50
CA GLU A 80 -2.09 19.65 21.44
C GLU A 80 -3.48 19.50 20.79
N LEU A 81 -3.60 18.62 19.80
CA LEU A 81 -4.86 18.32 19.12
C LEU A 81 -5.58 17.22 19.91
N GLU A 82 -6.81 17.49 20.37
CA GLU A 82 -7.59 16.47 21.06
C GLU A 82 -7.96 15.32 20.11
N ASP A 83 -7.53 14.10 20.46
CA ASP A 83 -7.81 12.85 19.72
C ASP A 83 -9.30 12.66 19.40
N SER A 84 -10.19 13.16 20.26
CA SER A 84 -11.65 13.03 20.15
C SER A 84 -12.28 13.99 19.15
N MET A 85 -11.67 15.16 18.90
CA MET A 85 -12.19 16.20 18.00
C MET A 85 -11.64 16.05 16.58
N CYS A 86 -10.49 15.42 16.43
CA CYS A 86 -9.69 15.39 15.20
C CYS A 86 -9.80 14.06 14.46
N THR A 87 -11.01 13.52 14.27
CA THR A 87 -11.23 12.20 13.62
C THR A 87 -11.42 12.28 12.09
N SER A 88 -11.45 13.49 11.53
CA SER A 88 -11.61 13.75 10.10
C SER A 88 -10.69 14.87 9.63
N GLY A 89 -10.57 15.08 8.32
CA GLY A 89 -9.72 16.14 7.77
C GLY A 89 -8.24 15.74 7.57
N PHE A 90 -7.90 14.46 7.76
CA PHE A 90 -6.56 13.95 7.45
C PHE A 90 -6.28 14.01 5.95
N THR A 91 -5.06 14.42 5.61
CA THR A 91 -4.50 14.39 4.27
C THR A 91 -3.17 13.65 4.31
N VAL A 92 -3.07 12.57 3.53
CA VAL A 92 -1.88 11.73 3.43
C VAL A 92 -1.19 12.01 2.09
N VAL A 93 0.10 12.33 2.13
CA VAL A 93 0.93 12.48 0.94
C VAL A 93 1.73 11.20 0.74
N VAL A 94 1.54 10.55 -0.41
CA VAL A 94 2.20 9.30 -0.76
C VAL A 94 3.12 9.53 -1.96
N LYS A 95 4.39 9.15 -1.84
CA LYS A 95 5.33 9.09 -2.97
C LYS A 95 5.32 7.67 -3.53
N GLU A 96 4.94 7.54 -4.80
CA GLU A 96 5.10 6.28 -5.53
C GLU A 96 6.37 6.29 -6.38
N SER A 97 6.95 5.11 -6.57
CA SER A 97 8.18 4.92 -7.34
C SER A 97 8.15 3.59 -8.07
N CYS A 98 8.74 3.56 -9.26
CA CYS A 98 8.87 2.37 -10.09
C CYS A 98 10.26 2.38 -10.74
N ASP A 99 11.02 1.31 -10.50
CA ASP A 99 12.35 1.14 -11.06
C ASP A 99 12.54 -0.27 -11.66
N GLY A 100 13.36 -0.33 -12.71
CA GLY A 100 13.78 -1.57 -13.35
C GLY A 100 15.15 -2.00 -12.86
N MET A 101 15.31 -3.30 -12.64
CA MET A 101 16.57 -3.92 -12.27
C MET A 101 16.96 -4.96 -13.33
N GLY A 102 18.17 -4.82 -13.87
CA GLY A 102 18.78 -5.83 -14.74
C GLY A 102 19.49 -6.92 -13.93
N ASP A 103 20.10 -7.87 -14.64
CA ASP A 103 20.94 -8.93 -14.10
C ASP A 103 20.25 -9.79 -13.02
N VAL A 104 18.95 -10.05 -13.21
CA VAL A 104 18.15 -10.91 -12.32
C VAL A 104 18.11 -12.31 -12.91
N SER A 105 19.03 -13.18 -12.50
CA SER A 105 19.17 -14.51 -13.09
C SER A 105 17.89 -15.34 -13.05
N GLU A 106 17.54 -15.94 -14.19
CA GLU A 106 16.42 -16.86 -14.28
C GLU A 106 16.73 -18.14 -13.49
N LYS A 107 15.72 -18.68 -12.79
CA LYS A 107 15.84 -19.98 -12.14
C LYS A 107 15.41 -21.07 -13.10
N HIS A 108 16.12 -22.20 -13.09
CA HIS A 108 15.58 -23.45 -13.60
C HIS A 108 14.26 -23.76 -12.87
N GLY A 109 13.27 -24.26 -13.59
CA GLY A 109 11.95 -24.55 -13.04
C GLY A 109 10.98 -25.10 -14.07
N SER A 110 9.71 -25.19 -13.70
CA SER A 110 8.63 -25.67 -14.56
C SER A 110 8.12 -24.62 -15.57
N GLY A 111 8.68 -23.42 -15.56
CA GLY A 111 8.29 -22.31 -16.41
C GLY A 111 7.20 -21.40 -15.82
N PRO A 112 6.73 -20.39 -16.59
CA PRO A 112 7.13 -20.06 -17.96
C PRO A 112 8.58 -19.55 -18.05
N ALA A 113 9.12 -19.47 -19.27
CA ALA A 113 10.39 -18.77 -19.49
C ALA A 113 10.20 -17.28 -19.17
N VAL A 114 11.13 -16.68 -18.43
CA VAL A 114 11.02 -15.29 -17.99
C VAL A 114 12.30 -14.49 -18.29
N PRO A 115 12.21 -13.18 -18.56
CA PRO A 115 13.39 -12.36 -18.79
C PRO A 115 14.24 -12.22 -17.52
N GLU A 116 15.56 -12.08 -17.67
CA GLU A 116 16.50 -11.81 -16.56
C GLU A 116 16.49 -10.33 -16.11
N LYS A 117 15.29 -9.74 -16.09
CA LYS A 117 15.03 -8.36 -15.67
C LYS A 117 13.80 -8.34 -14.79
N ALA A 118 13.82 -7.53 -13.75
CA ALA A 118 12.69 -7.33 -12.87
C ALA A 118 12.27 -5.86 -12.86
N VAL A 119 10.99 -5.61 -12.64
CA VAL A 119 10.47 -4.28 -12.32
C VAL A 119 9.95 -4.34 -10.90
N ARG A 120 10.28 -3.33 -10.10
CA ARG A 120 9.77 -3.17 -8.74
C ARG A 120 9.00 -1.87 -8.66
N PHE A 121 7.74 -2.00 -8.26
CA PHE A 121 6.88 -0.87 -7.91
C PHE A 121 6.78 -0.79 -6.38
N SER A 122 6.87 0.41 -5.83
CA SER A 122 6.77 0.66 -4.39
C SER A 122 6.18 2.03 -4.10
N PHE A 123 5.75 2.26 -2.87
CA PHE A 123 5.34 3.57 -2.38
C PHE A 123 5.88 3.81 -0.97
N THR A 124 5.90 5.07 -0.57
CA THR A 124 6.28 5.55 0.77
C THR A 124 5.29 6.61 1.20
N ILE A 125 4.79 6.52 2.43
CA ILE A 125 4.00 7.61 3.04
C ILE A 125 5.00 8.70 3.43
N MET A 126 4.88 9.87 2.79
CA MET A 126 5.83 10.98 2.97
C MET A 126 5.42 11.87 4.15
N SER A 127 4.13 12.16 4.26
CA SER A 127 3.61 13.00 5.33
C SER A 127 2.13 12.76 5.57
N ILE A 128 1.70 13.06 6.78
CA ILE A 128 0.30 13.07 7.19
C ILE A 128 0.06 14.42 7.86
N SER A 129 -0.99 15.09 7.43
CA SER A 129 -1.45 16.37 7.96
C SER A 129 -2.92 16.31 8.27
N ILE A 130 -3.41 17.22 9.11
CA ILE A 130 -4.81 17.35 9.46
C ILE A 130 -5.27 18.79 9.22
N ARG A 131 -6.47 18.95 8.67
CA ARG A 131 -7.16 20.24 8.58
C ARG A 131 -8.26 20.29 9.62
N VAL A 132 -8.17 21.25 10.53
CA VAL A 132 -9.17 21.51 11.57
C VAL A 132 -10.14 22.60 11.08
N GLU A 133 -11.41 22.52 11.46
CA GLU A 133 -12.39 23.54 11.10
C GLU A 133 -11.97 24.93 11.60
N GLY A 134 -11.85 25.88 10.67
CA GLY A 134 -11.50 27.27 10.98
C GLY A 134 -10.03 27.65 10.75
N GLU A 135 -9.17 26.69 10.39
CA GLU A 135 -7.79 26.96 9.97
C GLU A 135 -7.61 26.77 8.46
N ASP A 136 -6.91 27.72 7.81
CA ASP A 136 -6.69 27.70 6.35
C ASP A 136 -5.54 26.74 5.94
N ASP A 137 -4.53 26.57 6.80
CA ASP A 137 -3.37 25.72 6.54
C ASP A 137 -3.43 24.41 7.34
N GLY A 138 -3.09 23.28 6.70
CA GLY A 138 -3.08 21.98 7.36
C GLY A 138 -1.90 21.83 8.32
N ILE A 139 -2.14 21.27 9.50
CA ILE A 139 -1.10 20.98 10.49
C ILE A 139 -0.47 19.63 10.16
N THR A 140 0.85 19.61 9.90
CA THR A 140 1.60 18.36 9.72
C THR A 140 1.82 17.67 11.07
N ILE A 141 1.37 16.42 11.16
CA ILE A 141 1.50 15.55 12.35
C ILE A 141 2.54 14.45 12.16
N PHE A 142 2.80 14.04 10.91
CA PHE A 142 3.85 13.09 10.57
C PHE A 142 4.59 13.55 9.31
N GLN A 143 5.91 13.40 9.31
CA GLN A 143 6.78 13.67 8.17
C GLN A 143 7.93 12.67 8.17
N GLU A 144 8.07 11.92 7.09
CA GLU A 144 9.19 10.98 6.90
C GLU A 144 10.52 11.75 6.91
N GLN A 145 11.38 11.42 7.88
CA GLN A 145 12.65 12.11 8.11
C GLN A 145 13.74 11.67 7.12
N LYS A 146 13.60 10.47 6.54
CA LYS A 146 14.58 9.86 5.63
C LYS A 146 13.88 9.23 4.42
N PRO A 147 13.34 10.05 3.50
CA PRO A 147 12.50 9.59 2.40
C PRO A 147 13.24 8.89 1.26
#